data_AF-A0A5A8A4T8-F1
#
_entry.id   AF-A0A5A8A4T8-F1
#
_cell.length_a   1.000
_cell.length_b   1.000
_cell.length_c   1.000
_cell.angle_alpha   90.00
_cell.angle_beta   90.00
_cell.angle_gamma   90.00
#
_symmetry.space_group_name_H-M   'P 1'
#
loop_
_entity.id
_entity.type
_entity.pdbx_description
1 polymer ?
#
loop_
_entity_poly.entity_id
_entity_poly.type
_entity_poly.pdbx_seq_one_letter_code
_entity_poly.pdbx_strand_id
1 'polypeptide(L)'
;MTAALTRRSALGAALALAAYRATPAAADPFPAAIRRAQSADAAHREAGRFAREIQAAGLPLPADWRAYRIGLTLARTAARAELHALTPTTPEAGVALVAYYRQRAEASDDPCAFRAARRRLRKVAQRPGAVALDVTQLARASPG
;
A
#
# COMPACT_ATOMS: atom_id res chain seq x y z
N MET A 1 -31.44 17.47 41.21
CA MET A 1 -31.90 16.81 39.97
C MET A 1 -30.75 16.01 39.41
N THR A 2 -30.73 14.71 39.66
CA THR A 2 -29.72 13.77 39.14
C THR A 2 -29.98 13.55 37.66
N ALA A 3 -29.11 14.07 36.80
CA ALA A 3 -29.16 13.79 35.37
C ALA A 3 -28.93 12.30 35.16
N ALA A 4 -29.99 11.59 34.75
CA ALA A 4 -29.89 10.17 34.42
C ALA A 4 -28.89 10.01 33.27
N LEU A 5 -27.72 9.44 33.56
CA LEU A 5 -26.81 8.93 32.53
C LEU A 5 -27.62 7.93 31.70
N THR A 6 -28.05 8.33 30.51
CA THR A 6 -28.70 7.40 29.60
C THR A 6 -27.66 6.37 29.16
N ARG A 7 -28.11 5.12 28.94
CA ARG A 7 -27.26 4.01 28.49
C ARG A 7 -26.42 4.39 27.26
N ARG A 8 -26.94 5.30 26.44
CA ARG A 8 -26.30 5.86 25.24
C ARG A 8 -25.15 6.83 25.56
N SER A 9 -25.26 7.67 26.58
CA SER A 9 -24.16 8.54 27.00
C SER A 9 -23.06 7.78 27.75
N ALA A 10 -23.42 6.74 28.50
CA ALA A 10 -22.45 5.81 29.09
C ALA A 10 -21.66 5.02 28.01
N LEU A 11 -22.34 4.52 26.98
CA LEU A 11 -21.70 3.89 25.82
C LEU A 11 -20.83 4.87 25.03
N GLY A 12 -21.29 6.10 24.82
CA GLY A 12 -20.51 7.15 24.15
C GLY A 12 -19.23 7.49 24.92
N ALA A 13 -19.31 7.63 26.24
CA ALA A 13 -18.15 7.88 27.10
C ALA A 13 -17.20 6.67 27.15
N ALA A 14 -17.73 5.44 27.20
CA ALA A 14 -16.91 4.23 27.17
C ALA A 14 -16.20 4.05 25.82
N LEU A 15 -16.86 4.36 24.70
CA LEU A 15 -16.26 4.34 23.37
C LEU A 15 -15.21 5.44 23.20
N ALA A 16 -15.45 6.64 23.72
CA ALA A 16 -14.47 7.73 23.71
C ALA A 16 -13.24 7.39 24.57
N LEU A 17 -13.44 6.79 25.75
CA LEU A 17 -12.36 6.36 26.63
C LEU A 17 -11.59 5.16 26.05
N ALA A 18 -12.27 4.24 25.36
CA ALA A 18 -11.66 3.14 24.63
C ALA A 18 -10.85 3.65 23.43
N ALA A 19 -11.37 4.62 22.67
CA ALA A 19 -10.64 5.26 21.57
C ALA A 19 -9.41 6.04 22.08
N TYR A 20 -9.54 6.72 23.23
CA TYR A 20 -8.44 7.45 23.87
C TYR A 20 -7.37 6.52 24.47
N ARG A 21 -7.76 5.39 25.09
CA ARG A 21 -6.82 4.36 25.57
C ARG A 21 -6.25 3.51 24.44
N ALA A 22 -6.92 3.46 23.30
CA ALA A 22 -6.42 2.88 22.06
C ALA A 22 -5.60 3.88 21.24
N THR A 23 -5.05 4.94 21.84
CA THR A 23 -3.92 5.65 21.24
C THR A 23 -2.72 4.72 21.39
N PRO A 24 -2.34 3.93 20.37
CA PRO A 24 -1.14 3.14 20.46
C PRO A 24 0.00 4.17 20.56
N ALA A 25 1.06 3.88 21.31
CA ALA A 25 2.35 4.51 21.03
C ALA A 25 2.53 4.42 19.50
N ALA A 26 2.58 5.57 18.81
CA ALA A 26 2.30 5.70 17.38
C ALA A 26 2.81 4.48 16.60
N ALA A 27 1.90 3.53 16.32
CA ALA A 27 2.31 2.27 15.72
C ALA A 27 2.95 2.60 14.38
N ASP A 28 4.09 1.98 14.08
CA ASP A 28 4.81 2.22 12.83
C ASP A 28 3.81 2.17 11.65
N PRO A 29 3.62 3.27 10.90
CA PRO A 29 2.63 3.31 9.82
C PRO A 29 3.07 2.47 8.61
N PHE A 30 4.34 2.07 8.51
CA PHE A 30 4.89 1.37 7.35
C PHE A 30 4.18 0.04 7.04
N PRO A 31 4.02 -0.91 7.99
CA PRO A 31 3.35 -2.17 7.70
C PRO A 31 1.94 -1.99 7.16
N ALA A 32 1.18 -1.03 7.70
CA ALA A 32 -0.17 -0.74 7.24
C ALA A 32 -0.16 -0.12 5.83
N ALA A 33 0.71 0.85 5.57
CA ALA A 33 0.83 1.49 4.26
C ALA A 33 1.31 0.52 3.17
N ILE A 34 2.26 -0.38 3.48
CA ILE A 34 2.72 -1.43 2.57
C ILE A 34 1.57 -2.38 2.24
N ARG A 35 0.82 -2.87 3.24
CA ARG A 35 -0.34 -3.75 2.99
C ARG A 35 -1.37 -3.08 2.09
N ARG A 36 -1.72 -1.81 2.36
CA ARG A 36 -2.65 -1.05 1.50
C ARG A 36 -2.15 -0.94 0.06
N ALA A 37 -0.87 -0.60 -0.13
CA ALA A 37 -0.27 -0.49 -1.45
C ALA A 37 -0.24 -1.84 -2.19
N GLN A 38 0.09 -2.94 -1.50
CA GLN A 38 0.05 -4.30 -2.05
C GLN A 38 -1.37 -4.70 -2.46
N SER A 39 -2.37 -4.49 -1.60
CA SER A 39 -3.77 -4.79 -1.91
C SER A 39 -4.27 -4.00 -3.11
N ALA A 40 -3.96 -2.69 -3.19
CA ALA A 40 -4.36 -1.87 -4.34
C ALA A 40 -3.65 -2.29 -5.63
N ASP A 41 -2.37 -2.67 -5.57
CA ASP A 41 -1.63 -3.20 -6.71
C ASP A 41 -2.16 -4.55 -7.17
N ALA A 42 -2.52 -5.44 -6.24
CA ALA A 42 -3.14 -6.72 -6.52
C ALA A 42 -4.52 -6.55 -7.18
N ALA A 43 -5.40 -5.74 -6.59
CA ALA A 43 -6.73 -5.46 -7.15
C ALA A 43 -6.65 -4.85 -8.56
N HIS A 44 -5.71 -3.93 -8.78
CA HIS A 44 -5.50 -3.34 -10.10
C HIS A 44 -5.02 -4.38 -11.14
N ARG A 45 -4.14 -5.31 -10.75
CA ARG A 45 -3.66 -6.40 -11.62
C ARG A 45 -4.76 -7.40 -11.90
N GLU A 46 -5.51 -7.80 -10.88
CA GLU A 46 -6.61 -8.77 -11.01
C GLU A 46 -7.69 -8.23 -11.94
N ALA A 47 -8.08 -6.97 -11.78
CA ALA A 47 -9.01 -6.33 -12.71
C ALA A 47 -8.47 -6.32 -14.15
N GLY A 48 -7.16 -6.12 -14.34
CA GLY A 48 -6.54 -6.23 -15.66
C GLY A 48 -6.60 -7.66 -16.24
N ARG A 49 -6.41 -8.68 -15.40
CA ARG A 49 -6.54 -10.09 -15.79
C ARG A 49 -7.98 -10.42 -16.18
N PHE A 50 -8.94 -10.07 -15.33
CA PHE A 50 -10.37 -10.24 -15.59
C PHE A 50 -10.78 -9.63 -16.93
N ALA A 51 -10.35 -8.39 -17.22
CA ALA A 51 -10.67 -7.78 -18.52
C ALA A 51 -10.13 -8.57 -19.71
N ARG A 52 -8.90 -9.09 -19.61
CA ARG A 52 -8.31 -9.91 -20.68
C ARG A 52 -9.04 -11.23 -20.85
N GLU A 53 -9.42 -11.89 -19.75
CA GLU A 53 -10.17 -13.15 -19.79
C GLU A 53 -11.55 -12.97 -20.43
N ILE A 54 -12.30 -11.94 -20.03
CA ILE A 54 -13.60 -11.60 -20.62
C ILE A 54 -13.48 -11.28 -22.11
N GLN A 55 -12.48 -10.49 -22.50
CA GLN A 55 -12.22 -10.16 -23.90
C GLN A 55 -11.81 -11.39 -24.72
N ALA A 56 -10.96 -12.27 -24.17
CA ALA A 56 -10.57 -13.52 -24.81
C ALA A 56 -11.76 -14.48 -25.00
N ALA A 57 -12.74 -14.43 -24.10
CA ALA A 57 -14.00 -15.17 -24.23
C ALA A 57 -15.02 -14.52 -25.20
N GLY A 58 -14.69 -13.38 -25.82
CA GLY A 58 -15.58 -12.65 -26.73
C GLY A 58 -16.79 -12.02 -26.04
N LEU A 59 -16.76 -11.90 -24.71
CA LEU A 59 -17.86 -11.35 -23.91
C LEU A 59 -17.69 -9.85 -23.71
N PRO A 60 -18.80 -9.09 -23.65
CA PRO A 60 -18.74 -7.67 -23.30
C PRO A 60 -18.34 -7.50 -21.83
N LEU A 61 -17.59 -6.44 -21.55
CA LEU A 61 -17.31 -6.02 -20.18
C LEU A 61 -18.56 -5.41 -19.54
N PRO A 62 -18.69 -5.45 -18.20
CA PRO A 62 -19.76 -4.77 -17.48
C PRO A 62 -19.85 -3.27 -17.87
N ALA A 63 -21.06 -2.72 -17.91
CA ALA A 63 -21.29 -1.33 -18.34
C ALA A 63 -20.52 -0.29 -17.49
N ASP A 64 -20.33 -0.57 -16.20
CA ASP A 64 -19.62 0.26 -15.24
C ASP A 64 -18.11 -0.04 -15.16
N TRP A 65 -17.61 -0.97 -15.96
CA TRP A 65 -16.23 -1.45 -15.91
C TRP A 65 -15.20 -0.33 -16.01
N ARG A 66 -15.45 0.66 -16.89
CA ARG A 66 -14.56 1.81 -17.05
C ARG A 66 -14.46 2.64 -15.77
N ALA A 67 -15.59 2.90 -15.11
CA ALA A 67 -15.63 3.64 -13.85
C ALA A 67 -14.91 2.86 -12.74
N TYR A 68 -15.14 1.55 -12.66
CA TYR A 68 -14.44 0.66 -11.74
C TYR A 68 -12.91 0.70 -11.94
N ARG A 69 -12.43 0.64 -13.19
CA ARG A 69 -10.99 0.73 -13.51
C ARG A 69 -10.36 2.07 -13.14
N ILE A 70 -11.10 3.17 -13.32
CA ILE A 70 -10.67 4.50 -12.87
C ILE A 70 -10.55 4.51 -11.34
N GLY A 71 -11.57 4.04 -10.63
CA GLY A 71 -11.58 3.95 -9.17
C GLY A 71 -10.39 3.16 -8.61
N LEU A 72 -10.09 1.99 -9.19
CA LEU A 72 -8.91 1.20 -8.81
C LEU A 72 -7.58 1.93 -9.07
N THR A 73 -7.50 2.67 -10.17
CA THR A 73 -6.30 3.45 -10.52
C THR A 73 -6.07 4.59 -9.52
N LEU A 74 -7.14 5.26 -9.10
CA LEU A 74 -7.09 6.30 -8.07
C LEU A 74 -6.70 5.71 -6.72
N ALA A 75 -7.33 4.62 -6.29
CA ALA A 75 -7.03 3.93 -5.03
C ALA A 75 -5.56 3.47 -4.97
N ARG A 76 -5.05 2.89 -6.07
CA ARG A 76 -3.64 2.51 -6.21
C ARG A 76 -2.71 3.71 -6.12
N THR A 77 -3.07 4.82 -6.74
CA THR A 77 -2.26 6.04 -6.73
C THR A 77 -2.21 6.65 -5.32
N ALA A 78 -3.36 6.72 -4.64
CA ALA A 78 -3.48 7.19 -3.27
C ALA A 78 -2.66 6.33 -2.30
N ALA A 79 -2.84 5.00 -2.31
CA ALA A 79 -2.10 4.09 -1.43
C ALA A 79 -0.57 4.19 -1.61
N ARG A 80 -0.12 4.38 -2.86
CA ARG A 80 1.30 4.60 -3.15
C ARG A 80 1.78 5.97 -2.68
N ALA A 81 0.96 7.01 -2.81
CA ALA A 81 1.28 8.34 -2.30
C ALA A 81 1.42 8.33 -0.76
N GLU A 82 0.50 7.67 -0.06
CA GLU A 82 0.58 7.45 1.39
C GLU A 82 1.90 6.77 1.78
N LEU A 83 2.24 5.63 1.15
CA LEU A 83 3.50 4.93 1.41
C LEU A 83 4.73 5.82 1.13
N HIS A 84 4.67 6.65 0.08
CA HIS A 84 5.77 7.54 -0.29
C HIS A 84 5.93 8.76 0.60
N ALA A 85 4.89 9.16 1.34
CA ALA A 85 4.96 10.22 2.32
C ALA A 85 5.77 9.78 3.55
N LEU A 86 5.84 8.47 3.82
CA LEU A 86 6.57 7.93 4.95
C LEU A 86 8.08 7.82 4.68
N THR A 87 8.88 7.96 5.73
CA THR A 87 10.33 7.74 5.72
C THR A 87 10.65 6.54 6.61
N PRO A 88 11.30 5.48 6.09
CA PRO A 88 11.57 4.29 6.89
C PRO A 88 12.64 4.61 7.91
N THR A 89 12.27 4.69 9.19
CA THR A 89 13.19 5.01 10.29
C THR A 89 13.73 3.76 11.00
N THR A 90 13.16 2.58 10.71
CA THR A 90 13.55 1.29 11.31
C THR A 90 14.10 0.33 10.26
N PRO A 91 15.06 -0.55 10.60
CA PRO A 91 15.56 -1.58 9.69
C PRO A 91 14.45 -2.45 9.11
N GLU A 92 13.45 -2.82 9.92
CA GLU A 92 12.32 -3.65 9.53
C GLU A 92 11.47 -2.97 8.45
N ALA A 93 11.18 -1.67 8.61
CA ALA A 93 10.48 -0.88 7.59
C ALA A 93 11.31 -0.78 6.30
N GLY A 94 12.64 -0.66 6.42
CA GLY A 94 13.56 -0.67 5.29
C GLY A 94 13.50 -1.97 4.49
N VAL A 95 13.61 -3.12 5.17
CA VAL A 95 13.52 -4.46 4.56
C VAL A 95 12.15 -4.66 3.91
N ALA A 96 11.06 -4.33 4.61
CA ALA A 96 9.71 -4.47 4.08
C ALA A 96 9.49 -3.60 2.82
N LEU A 97 10.05 -2.39 2.80
CA LEU A 97 9.97 -1.50 1.63
C LEU A 97 10.74 -2.06 0.44
N VAL A 98 11.95 -2.58 0.65
CA VAL A 98 12.75 -3.23 -0.40
C VAL A 98 11.98 -4.43 -0.97
N ALA A 99 11.44 -5.29 -0.11
CA ALA A 99 10.66 -6.46 -0.50
C ALA A 99 9.41 -6.08 -1.31
N TYR A 100 8.68 -5.04 -0.89
CA TYR A 100 7.54 -4.50 -1.64
C TYR A 100 7.93 -4.07 -3.07
N TYR A 101 9.03 -3.32 -3.20
CA TYR A 101 9.50 -2.85 -4.51
C TYR A 101 10.00 -3.99 -5.39
N ARG A 102 10.59 -5.04 -4.79
CA ARG A 102 10.99 -6.25 -5.50
C ARG A 102 9.78 -6.99 -6.04
N GLN A 103 8.82 -7.33 -5.18
CA GLN A 103 7.57 -8.00 -5.56
C GLN A 103 6.85 -7.24 -6.67
N ARG A 104 6.81 -5.90 -6.58
CA ARG A 104 6.21 -5.05 -7.61
C ARG A 104 6.99 -5.09 -8.94
N ALA A 105 8.32 -5.11 -8.90
CA ALA A 105 9.14 -5.18 -10.10
C ALA A 105 9.03 -6.55 -10.78
N GLU A 106 8.99 -7.63 -9.99
CA GLU A 106 8.76 -9.01 -10.47
C GLU A 106 7.37 -9.16 -11.11
N ALA A 107 6.36 -8.50 -10.55
CA ALA A 107 5.00 -8.48 -11.08
C ALA A 107 4.80 -7.59 -12.32
N SER A 108 5.85 -6.92 -12.79
CA SER A 108 5.78 -5.99 -13.92
C SER A 108 6.37 -6.62 -15.16
N ASP A 109 5.69 -6.52 -16.29
CA ASP A 109 6.19 -6.95 -17.60
C ASP A 109 7.25 -6.00 -18.19
N ASP A 110 7.71 -5.01 -17.40
CA ASP A 110 8.64 -3.96 -17.82
C ASP A 110 10.08 -4.34 -17.40
N PRO A 111 11.02 -4.55 -18.34
CA PRO A 111 12.43 -4.78 -18.04
C PRO A 111 13.08 -3.69 -17.19
N CYS A 112 12.55 -2.46 -17.26
CA CYS A 112 13.05 -1.30 -16.51
C CYS A 112 12.51 -1.21 -15.08
N ALA A 113 11.55 -2.06 -14.68
CA ALA A 113 10.90 -1.97 -13.37
C ALA A 113 11.90 -2.06 -12.19
N PHE A 114 12.87 -2.97 -12.26
CA PHE A 114 13.94 -3.09 -11.26
C PHE A 114 14.86 -1.86 -11.22
N ARG A 115 15.15 -1.24 -12.37
CA ARG A 115 15.94 0.00 -12.42
C ARG A 115 15.17 1.17 -11.81
N ALA A 116 13.88 1.29 -12.11
CA ALA A 116 13.00 2.32 -11.54
C ALA A 116 12.85 2.15 -10.02
N ALA A 117 12.67 0.91 -9.54
CA ALA A 117 12.62 0.57 -8.12
C ALA A 117 13.90 0.99 -7.39
N ARG A 118 15.08 0.63 -7.92
CA ARG A 118 16.37 1.03 -7.34
C ARG A 118 16.55 2.54 -7.28
N ARG A 119 16.24 3.25 -8.37
CA ARG A 119 16.30 4.72 -8.39
C ARG A 119 15.41 5.33 -7.31
N ARG A 120 14.22 4.76 -7.10
CA ARG A 120 13.28 5.25 -6.09
C ARG A 120 13.77 4.98 -4.67
N LEU A 121 14.25 3.77 -4.37
CA LEU A 121 14.78 3.44 -3.05
C LEU A 121 16.01 4.27 -2.69
N ARG A 122 16.91 4.54 -3.65
CA ARG A 122 18.03 5.48 -3.43
C ARG A 122 17.55 6.87 -2.99
N LYS A 123 16.50 7.39 -3.60
CA LYS A 123 15.90 8.67 -3.19
C LYS A 123 15.27 8.61 -1.80
N VAL A 124 14.73 7.46 -1.40
CA VAL A 124 14.17 7.28 -0.04
C VAL A 124 15.28 7.21 1.00
N ALA A 125 16.36 6.46 0.72
CA ALA A 125 17.53 6.36 1.60
C ALA A 125 18.27 7.69 1.79
N GLN A 126 18.13 8.64 0.86
CA GLN A 126 18.69 10.00 0.97
C GLN A 126 17.86 10.95 1.85
N ARG A 127 16.67 10.53 2.32
CA ARG A 127 15.84 11.38 3.18
C ARG A 127 16.44 11.49 4.58
N PRO A 128 16.36 12.66 5.23
CA PRO A 128 16.77 12.80 6.62
C PRO A 128 16.06 11.79 7.52
N GLY A 129 16.82 11.08 8.37
CA GLY A 129 16.28 10.07 9.29
C GLY A 129 15.91 8.73 8.64
N ALA A 130 16.17 8.53 7.35
CA ALA A 130 15.97 7.23 6.71
C ALA A 130 17.03 6.21 7.16
N VAL A 131 16.59 4.97 7.39
CA VAL A 131 17.48 3.83 7.56
C VAL A 131 18.20 3.52 6.24
N ALA A 132 19.39 2.93 6.33
CA ALA A 132 20.08 2.38 5.17
C ALA A 132 19.23 1.27 4.51
N LEU A 133 19.11 1.32 3.19
CA LEU A 133 18.34 0.36 2.41
C LEU A 133 19.28 -0.54 1.59
N ASP A 134 19.15 -1.86 1.76
CA ASP A 134 19.87 -2.82 0.94
C ASP A 134 19.22 -2.96 -0.46
N VAL A 135 19.57 -2.03 -1.35
CA VAL A 135 19.08 -2.03 -2.74
C VAL A 135 19.75 -3.10 -3.63
N THR A 136 20.74 -3.83 -3.13
CA THR A 136 21.39 -4.90 -3.90
C THR A 136 20.44 -6.09 -4.12
N GLN A 137 19.48 -6.28 -3.21
CA GLN A 137 18.41 -7.26 -3.33
C GLN A 137 17.45 -7.02 -4.51
N LEU A 138 17.55 -5.87 -5.19
CA LEU A 138 16.83 -5.55 -6.43
C LEU A 138 17.67 -5.81 -7.70
N ALA A 139 18.78 -6.54 -7.61
CA ALA A 139 19.42 -7.11 -8.78
C ALA A 139 18.43 -8.10 -9.43
N ARG A 140 18.06 -7.85 -10.68
CA ARG A 140 17.33 -8.84 -11.48
C ARG A 140 18.24 -10.07 -11.57
N ALA A 141 17.73 -11.28 -11.33
CA ALA A 141 18.44 -12.47 -11.78
C ALA A 141 18.68 -12.28 -13.28
N SER A 142 19.93 -12.22 -13.71
CA SER A 142 20.23 -12.16 -15.14
C SER A 142 19.57 -13.37 -15.78
N PRO A 143 18.81 -13.21 -16.88
CA PRO A 143 18.60 -14.34 -17.77
C PRO A 143 19.99 -14.70 -18.30
N GLY A 144 20.49 -15.87 -17.90
CA GLY A 144 21.61 -16.50 -18.57
C GLY A 144 21.21 -16.92 -19.98
#